data_AF-A0A319BG97-F1
#
_entry.id   AF-A0A319BG97-F1
#
_cell.length_a   1.000
_cell.length_b   1.000
_cell.length_c   1.000
_cell.angle_alpha   90.00
_cell.angle_beta   90.00
_cell.angle_gamma   90.00
#
_symmetry.space_group_name_H-M   'P 1'
#
loop_
_entity.id
_entity.type
_entity.pdbx_description
1 polymer ?
#
loop_
_entity_poly.entity_id
_entity_poly.type
_entity_poly.pdbx_seq_one_letter_code
_entity_poly.pdbx_strand_id
1 'polypeptide(L)'
;MKTLRSHKSFIMRYFPNYKPSHVASRYLNADVHPLQPKITHMYATRDKSTLWWMVNPSHLMSVRMKRVVRSWCSRRARMAFRLALKDHGFDADGRKAGQELLGDSNGKGGNGNNLKGRVDLLLHADILREPFEVLRKEMDAGVSALVNHLKTTKDAAPKPAKKQKKAVNAPDDKGNETSL
;
A
#
# COMPACT_ATOMS: atom_id res chain seq x y z
N MET A 1 2.07 -8.40 4.33
CA MET A 1 1.83 -7.09 4.98
C MET A 1 3.00 -6.83 5.89
N LYS A 2 3.62 -5.65 5.85
CA LYS A 2 4.75 -5.29 6.71
C LYS A 2 4.39 -4.06 7.55
N THR A 3 4.63 -4.11 8.86
CA THR A 3 4.53 -2.91 9.70
C THR A 3 5.82 -2.11 9.55
N LEU A 4 5.72 -0.85 9.12
CA LEU A 4 6.87 0.03 8.91
C LEU A 4 7.22 0.83 10.17
N ARG A 5 6.20 1.31 10.88
CA ARG A 5 6.34 2.06 12.13
C ARG A 5 5.17 1.74 13.04
N SER A 6 5.46 1.58 14.32
CA SER A 6 4.45 1.46 15.37
C SER A 6 4.75 2.51 16.43
N HIS A 7 3.78 3.37 16.71
CA HIS A 7 3.85 4.43 17.70
C HIS A 7 2.53 4.47 18.49
N LYS A 8 2.55 4.99 19.72
CA LYS A 8 1.33 5.12 20.55
C LYS A 8 0.17 5.80 19.83
N SER A 9 0.45 6.76 18.96
CA SER A 9 -0.57 7.51 18.22
C SER A 9 -1.03 6.84 16.92
N PHE A 10 -0.22 5.95 16.32
CA PHE A 10 -0.57 5.30 15.05
C PHE A 10 0.30 4.08 14.72
N ILE A 11 -0.20 3.22 13.84
CA ILE A 11 0.58 2.14 13.20
C ILE A 11 0.56 2.36 11.69
N MET A 12 1.75 2.38 11.08
CA MET A 12 1.94 2.47 9.63
C MET A 12 2.20 1.09 9.06
N ARG A 13 1.29 0.62 8.20
CA ARG A 13 1.36 -0.70 7.55
C ARG A 13 1.52 -0.55 6.05
N TYR A 14 2.43 -1.33 5.49
CA TYR A 14 2.68 -1.41 4.05
C TYR A 14 2.16 -2.72 3.46
N PHE A 15 1.57 -2.59 2.28
CA PHE A 15 1.11 -3.68 1.44
C PHE A 15 1.71 -3.52 0.04
N PRO A 16 2.43 -4.52 -0.49
CA PRO A 16 2.95 -4.44 -1.86
C PRO A 16 1.81 -4.45 -2.91
N ASN A 17 0.68 -5.07 -2.57
CA ASN A 17 -0.45 -5.23 -3.47
C ASN A 17 -1.52 -4.17 -3.22
N TYR A 18 -2.12 -3.69 -4.30
CA TYR A 18 -3.24 -2.74 -4.31
C TYR A 18 -4.57 -3.44 -4.01
N LYS A 19 -4.75 -3.90 -2.77
CA LYS A 19 -6.05 -4.40 -2.32
C LYS A 19 -6.95 -3.22 -1.93
N PRO A 20 -8.25 -3.24 -2.27
CA PRO A 20 -9.21 -2.25 -1.78
C PRO A 20 -9.15 -2.10 -0.26
N SER A 21 -9.44 -0.90 0.22
CA SER A 21 -9.55 -0.67 1.66
C SER A 21 -10.71 -1.46 2.25
N HIS A 22 -10.65 -1.77 3.56
CA HIS A 22 -11.76 -2.46 4.23
C HIS A 22 -13.08 -1.69 4.07
N VAL A 23 -13.03 -0.35 4.06
CA VAL A 23 -14.20 0.49 3.81
C VAL A 23 -14.74 0.30 2.39
N ALA A 24 -13.86 0.27 1.38
CA ALA A 24 -14.27 0.03 0.00
C ALA A 24 -14.80 -1.39 -0.21
N SER A 25 -14.18 -2.40 0.41
CA SER A 25 -14.61 -3.79 0.33
C SER A 25 -16.05 -3.99 0.81
N ARG A 26 -16.54 -3.22 1.79
CA ARG A 26 -17.94 -3.28 2.23
C ARG A 26 -18.93 -2.98 1.10
N TYR A 27 -18.59 -2.02 0.24
CA TYR A 27 -19.44 -1.63 -0.88
C TYR A 27 -19.22 -2.54 -2.09
N LEU A 28 -17.99 -2.99 -2.32
CA LEU A 28 -17.67 -3.88 -3.45
C LEU A 28 -18.33 -5.25 -3.29
N ASN A 29 -18.43 -5.75 -2.06
CA ASN A 29 -19.05 -7.04 -1.74
C ASN A 29 -20.57 -6.97 -1.54
N ALA A 30 -21.17 -5.78 -1.64
CA ALA A 30 -22.61 -5.60 -1.51
C ALA A 30 -23.22 -5.47 -2.91
N ASP A 31 -23.83 -6.55 -3.40
CA ASP A 31 -24.27 -6.69 -4.79
C ASP A 31 -25.27 -5.63 -5.27
N VAL A 32 -26.02 -5.00 -4.36
CA VAL A 32 -27.08 -4.02 -4.69
C VAL A 32 -26.75 -2.62 -4.16
N HIS A 33 -25.49 -2.33 -3.82
CA HIS A 33 -25.15 -1.04 -3.26
C HIS A 33 -25.01 0.03 -4.37
N PRO A 34 -25.72 1.18 -4.31
CA PRO A 34 -25.70 2.19 -5.39
C PRO A 34 -24.31 2.81 -5.64
N LEU A 35 -23.42 2.81 -4.64
CA LEU A 35 -22.03 3.25 -4.81
C LEU A 35 -21.09 2.20 -5.42
N GLN A 36 -21.51 0.93 -5.53
CA GLN A 36 -20.65 -0.16 -6.00
C GLN A 36 -20.09 0.09 -7.41
N PRO A 37 -20.87 0.52 -8.42
CA PRO A 37 -20.33 0.75 -9.77
C PRO A 37 -19.24 1.83 -9.78
N LYS A 38 -19.48 2.94 -9.05
CA LYS A 38 -18.53 4.05 -8.92
C LYS A 38 -17.24 3.62 -8.24
N ILE A 39 -17.33 2.87 -7.14
CA ILE A 39 -16.16 2.40 -6.39
C ILE A 39 -15.37 1.38 -7.22
N THR A 40 -16.06 0.46 -7.91
CA THR A 40 -15.44 -0.52 -8.80
C THR A 40 -14.66 0.18 -9.92
N HIS A 41 -15.30 1.13 -10.61
CA HIS A 41 -14.66 1.92 -11.66
C HIS A 41 -13.46 2.71 -11.13
N MET A 42 -13.58 3.35 -9.95
CA MET A 42 -12.49 4.07 -9.32
C MET A 42 -11.29 3.16 -9.05
N TYR A 43 -11.48 1.94 -8.52
CA TYR A 43 -10.37 1.02 -8.27
C TYR A 43 -9.81 0.39 -9.55
N ALA A 44 -10.62 0.23 -10.59
CA ALA A 44 -10.17 -0.27 -11.90
C ALA A 44 -9.29 0.77 -12.64
N THR A 45 -9.66 2.05 -12.57
CA THR A 45 -8.98 3.15 -13.29
C THR A 45 -7.87 3.84 -12.52
N ARG A 46 -7.77 3.62 -11.20
CA ARG A 46 -6.75 4.27 -10.38
C ARG A 46 -5.33 3.86 -10.79
N ASP A 47 -4.47 4.85 -10.93
CA ASP A 47 -3.07 4.69 -11.32
C ASP A 47 -2.33 3.76 -10.34
N LYS A 48 -1.82 2.64 -10.85
CA LYS A 48 -1.06 1.63 -10.09
C LYS A 48 0.43 1.96 -9.99
N SER A 49 0.87 3.07 -10.58
CA SER A 49 2.24 3.55 -10.49
C SER A 49 2.51 4.42 -9.26
N THR A 50 1.45 4.78 -8.52
CA THR A 50 1.48 5.67 -7.36
C THR A 50 1.27 4.96 -6.03
N LEU A 51 1.58 5.66 -4.94
CA LEU A 51 1.38 5.17 -3.58
C LEU A 51 -0.08 5.38 -3.17
N TRP A 52 -0.79 4.28 -2.92
CA TRP A 52 -2.15 4.35 -2.42
C TRP A 52 -2.12 4.39 -0.91
N TRP A 53 -2.40 5.53 -0.29
CA TRP A 53 -2.42 5.62 1.15
C TRP A 53 -3.74 6.11 1.71
N MET A 54 -4.04 5.68 2.93
CA MET A 54 -5.21 6.12 3.65
C MET A 54 -4.95 6.23 5.14
N VAL A 55 -5.69 7.13 5.79
CA VAL A 55 -5.79 7.20 7.25
C VAL A 55 -7.03 6.44 7.68
N ASN A 56 -6.83 5.47 8.56
CA ASN A 56 -7.88 4.61 9.10
C ASN A 56 -8.18 4.99 10.56
N PRO A 57 -9.31 5.66 10.84
CA PRO A 57 -9.72 6.03 12.18
C PRO A 57 -10.56 4.94 12.89
N SER A 58 -10.55 3.69 12.43
CA SER A 58 -11.41 2.62 12.96
C SER A 58 -11.31 2.44 14.47
N HIS A 59 -10.10 2.49 15.03
CA HIS A 59 -9.89 2.38 16.47
C HIS A 59 -10.49 3.60 17.22
N LEU A 60 -10.40 4.82 16.66
CA LEU A 60 -11.05 6.00 17.24
C LEU A 60 -12.58 5.87 17.26
N MET A 61 -13.16 5.15 16.28
CA MET A 61 -14.58 4.82 16.28
C MET A 61 -14.92 3.80 17.38
N SER A 62 -14.07 2.79 17.58
CA SER A 62 -14.25 1.76 18.61
C SER A 62 -14.29 2.34 20.02
N VAL A 63 -13.46 3.36 20.30
CA VAL A 63 -13.43 4.07 21.60
C VAL A 63 -14.52 5.15 21.69
N ARG A 64 -15.50 5.16 20.77
CA ARG A 64 -16.64 6.10 20.74
C ARG A 64 -16.26 7.59 20.76
N MET A 65 -15.08 7.93 20.25
CA MET A 65 -14.59 9.32 20.22
C MET A 65 -15.48 10.19 19.33
N LYS A 66 -15.80 11.43 19.75
CA LYS A 66 -16.71 12.31 19.00
C LYS A 66 -16.26 12.52 17.54
N ARG A 67 -17.20 12.63 16.60
CA ARG A 67 -16.92 12.76 15.14
C ARG A 67 -15.96 13.91 14.83
N VAL A 68 -16.15 15.07 15.44
CA VAL A 68 -15.29 16.26 15.25
C VAL A 68 -13.85 15.94 15.65
N VAL A 69 -13.66 15.27 16.78
CA VAL A 69 -12.34 14.88 17.30
C VAL A 69 -11.68 13.85 16.37
N ARG A 70 -12.42 12.84 15.90
CA ARG A 70 -11.90 11.86 14.93
C ARG A 70 -11.46 12.53 13.62
N SER A 71 -12.25 13.49 13.13
CA SER A 71 -11.92 14.28 11.94
C SER A 71 -10.65 15.09 12.13
N TRP A 72 -10.51 15.76 13.28
CA TRP A 72 -9.33 16.53 13.65
C TRP A 72 -8.07 15.65 13.72
N CYS A 73 -8.12 14.52 14.43
CA CYS A 73 -7.01 13.56 14.50
C CYS A 73 -6.63 13.03 13.10
N SER A 74 -7.62 12.71 12.27
CA SER A 74 -7.39 12.23 10.91
C SER A 74 -6.74 13.29 10.02
N ARG A 75 -7.17 14.55 10.15
CA ARG A 75 -6.58 15.68 9.41
C ARG A 75 -5.13 15.88 9.81
N ARG A 76 -4.85 15.83 11.11
CA ARG A 76 -3.51 15.99 11.66
C ARG A 76 -2.55 14.90 11.18
N ALA A 77 -2.98 13.64 11.20
CA ALA A 77 -2.20 12.52 10.67
C ALA A 77 -1.94 12.68 9.16
N ARG A 78 -2.95 13.08 8.37
CA ARG A 78 -2.77 13.34 6.93
C ARG A 78 -1.76 14.44 6.65
N MET A 79 -1.81 15.53 7.43
CA MET A 79 -0.86 16.63 7.29
C MET A 79 0.56 16.20 7.61
N ALA A 80 0.78 15.55 8.76
CA ALA A 80 2.09 15.04 9.15
C ALA A 80 2.69 14.09 8.10
N PHE A 81 1.87 13.16 7.58
CA PHE A 81 2.32 12.22 6.55
C PHE A 81 2.67 12.90 5.22
N ARG A 82 1.87 13.88 4.77
CA ARG A 82 2.17 14.64 3.53
C ARG A 82 3.43 15.49 3.67
N LEU A 83 3.64 16.10 4.83
CA LEU A 83 4.88 16.83 5.11
C LEU A 83 6.08 15.90 5.06
N ALA A 84 6.00 14.73 5.72
CA ALA A 84 7.05 13.72 5.64
C ALA A 84 7.34 13.27 4.19
N LEU A 85 6.31 12.98 3.39
CA LEU A 85 6.50 12.66 1.97
C LEU A 85 7.23 13.78 1.21
N LYS A 86 6.82 15.04 1.43
CA LYS A 86 7.44 16.21 0.81
C LYS A 86 8.89 16.39 1.23
N ASP A 87 9.19 16.23 2.52
CA ASP A 87 10.54 16.32 3.07
C ASP A 87 11.46 15.23 2.46
N HIS A 88 10.89 14.09 2.06
CA HIS A 88 11.57 13.03 1.32
C HIS A 88 11.58 13.20 -0.21
N GLY A 89 11.11 14.32 -0.75
CA GLY A 89 11.11 14.60 -2.19
C GLY A 89 10.00 13.88 -2.97
N PHE A 90 8.88 13.54 -2.31
CA PHE A 90 7.70 12.96 -2.94
C PHE A 90 6.49 13.88 -2.86
N ASP A 91 5.63 13.79 -3.85
CA ASP A 91 4.30 14.38 -3.83
C ASP A 91 3.33 13.57 -2.94
N ALA A 92 2.14 14.10 -2.68
CA ALA A 92 1.11 13.47 -1.89
C ALA A 92 0.71 12.08 -2.40
N ASP A 93 0.85 11.79 -3.69
CA ASP A 93 0.58 10.48 -4.29
C ASP A 93 1.83 9.58 -4.36
N GLY A 94 2.94 9.97 -3.72
CA GLY A 94 4.19 9.20 -3.70
C GLY A 94 4.97 9.23 -5.02
N ARG A 95 4.62 10.13 -5.94
CA ARG A 95 5.42 10.43 -7.13
C ARG A 95 6.64 11.24 -6.72
N LYS A 96 7.79 11.06 -7.37
CA LYS A 96 8.98 11.87 -7.06
C LYS A 96 8.74 13.32 -7.49
N ALA A 97 8.84 14.27 -6.57
CA ALA A 97 8.68 15.69 -6.86
C ALA A 97 9.87 16.19 -7.70
N GLY A 98 9.60 17.04 -8.70
CA GLY A 98 10.64 17.67 -9.56
C GLY A 98 10.93 16.96 -10.89
N GLN A 99 10.26 15.84 -11.21
CA GLN A 99 10.43 15.15 -12.49
C GLN A 99 9.66 15.80 -13.65
N GLU A 100 8.66 16.64 -13.36
CA GLU A 100 7.86 17.33 -14.39
C GLU A 100 8.53 18.62 -14.92
N LEU A 101 9.54 19.16 -14.24
CA LEU A 101 10.22 20.41 -14.64
C LEU A 101 11.47 20.19 -15.50
N LEU A 102 11.98 18.96 -15.58
CA LEU A 102 13.10 18.59 -16.44
C LEU A 102 12.55 17.74 -17.57
N GLY A 103 12.02 18.40 -18.60
CA GLY A 103 11.65 17.80 -19.87
C GLY A 103 12.91 17.29 -20.58
N ASP A 104 13.41 16.13 -20.16
CA ASP A 104 14.41 15.41 -20.94
C ASP A 104 13.74 14.93 -22.22
N SER A 105 14.10 15.61 -23.30
CA SER A 105 13.66 15.40 -24.68
C SER A 105 14.24 14.13 -25.29
N ASN A 106 14.41 13.09 -24.48
CA ASN A 106 14.92 11.80 -24.89
C ASN A 106 14.07 10.76 -24.18
N GLY A 107 13.30 9.97 -24.94
CA GLY A 107 12.21 9.07 -24.49
C GLY A 107 12.59 7.91 -23.56
N LYS A 108 13.47 8.12 -22.58
CA LYS A 108 13.71 7.28 -21.41
C LYS A 108 13.16 8.02 -20.19
N GLY A 109 11.84 8.03 -20.08
CA GLY A 109 11.10 8.63 -18.96
C GLY A 109 11.74 8.31 -17.62
N GLY A 110 12.13 9.36 -16.90
CA GLY A 110 13.11 9.32 -15.82
C GLY A 110 12.95 8.17 -14.84
N ASN A 111 14.09 7.56 -14.53
CA ASN A 111 14.30 6.47 -13.59
C ASN A 111 14.18 6.95 -12.11
N GLY A 112 13.23 7.87 -11.84
CA GLY A 112 12.84 8.33 -10.52
C GLY A 112 11.85 7.35 -9.92
N ASN A 113 12.33 6.47 -9.05
CA ASN A 113 11.53 5.39 -8.47
C ASN A 113 10.34 5.91 -7.62
N ASN A 114 9.16 6.09 -8.24
CA ASN A 114 7.91 6.37 -7.53
C ASN A 114 7.65 5.36 -6.41
N LEU A 115 7.07 5.83 -5.30
CA LEU A 115 6.58 4.96 -4.24
C LEU A 115 5.35 4.21 -4.75
N LYS A 116 5.40 2.88 -4.65
CA LYS A 116 4.33 1.98 -5.12
C LYS A 116 3.82 1.10 -3.98
N GLY A 117 2.60 0.63 -4.15
CA GLY A 117 1.88 -0.20 -3.19
C GLY A 117 0.92 0.62 -2.35
N ARG A 118 0.48 0.05 -1.23
CA ARG A 118 -0.50 0.65 -0.34
C ARG A 118 0.04 0.87 1.07
N VAL A 119 -0.29 2.01 1.66
CA VAL A 119 0.01 2.35 3.05
C VAL A 119 -1.28 2.62 3.83
N ASP A 120 -1.46 1.92 4.94
CA ASP A 120 -2.52 2.19 5.89
C ASP A 120 -1.94 2.81 7.16
N LEU A 121 -2.47 3.98 7.54
CA LEU A 121 -2.18 4.66 8.80
C LEU A 121 -3.32 4.41 9.78
N LEU A 122 -3.17 3.43 10.66
CA LEU A 122 -4.17 3.10 11.69
C LEU A 122 -3.96 4.05 12.87
N LEU A 123 -4.97 4.85 13.20
CA LEU A 123 -4.87 5.83 14.28
C LEU A 123 -5.26 5.25 15.63
N HIS A 124 -4.47 5.52 16.66
CA HIS A 124 -4.78 5.20 18.06
C HIS A 124 -5.25 6.44 18.83
N ALA A 125 -5.91 6.24 19.96
CA ALA A 125 -6.55 7.31 20.73
C ALA A 125 -5.54 8.36 21.23
N ASP A 126 -4.29 7.96 21.48
CA ASP A 126 -3.23 8.83 22.01
C ASP A 126 -2.84 9.97 21.06
N ILE A 127 -3.19 9.87 19.77
CA ILE A 127 -2.99 10.97 18.81
C ILE A 127 -3.70 12.27 19.22
N LEU A 128 -4.73 12.18 20.07
CA LEU A 128 -5.45 13.33 20.59
C LEU A 128 -4.53 14.24 21.43
N ARG A 129 -3.68 13.61 22.26
CA ARG A 129 -2.81 14.31 23.22
C ARG A 129 -1.40 14.52 22.70
N GLU A 130 -1.00 13.82 21.64
CA GLU A 130 0.34 13.91 21.09
C GLU A 130 0.64 15.33 20.57
N PRO A 131 1.83 15.90 20.81
CA PRO A 131 2.30 17.12 20.15
C PRO A 131 2.52 16.91 18.64
N PHE A 132 2.38 17.97 17.83
CA PHE A 132 2.37 17.79 16.37
C PHE A 132 3.78 17.50 15.86
N GLU A 133 4.77 18.14 16.46
CA GLU A 133 6.19 17.91 16.14
C GLU A 133 6.61 16.46 16.40
N VAL A 134 6.14 15.86 17.49
CA VAL A 134 6.41 14.44 17.77
C VAL A 134 5.74 13.56 16.72
N LEU A 135 4.46 13.83 16.41
CA LEU A 135 3.75 13.09 15.37
C LEU A 135 4.43 13.22 13.99
N ARG A 136 4.92 14.41 13.65
CA ARG A 136 5.63 14.68 12.40
C ARG A 136 6.94 13.90 12.34
N LYS A 137 7.76 13.96 13.40
CA LYS A 137 9.03 13.22 13.50
C LYS A 137 8.81 11.71 13.37
N GLU A 138 7.76 11.19 14.00
CA GLU A 138 7.41 9.77 13.93
C GLU A 138 6.90 9.36 12.53
N MET A 139 6.18 10.24 11.84
CA MET A 139 5.77 10.02 10.45
C MET A 139 6.96 10.06 9.49
N ASP A 140 7.89 10.99 9.68
CA ASP A 140 9.15 11.10 8.93
C ASP A 140 9.98 9.81 9.03
N ALA A 141 10.18 9.32 10.26
CA ALA A 141 10.82 8.03 10.49
C ALA A 141 10.08 6.86 9.80
N GLY A 142 8.74 6.91 9.77
CA GLY A 142 7.93 5.92 9.06
C GLY A 142 8.06 5.98 7.53
N VAL A 143 8.13 7.17 6.94
CA VAL A 143 8.35 7.35 5.50
C VAL A 143 9.79 6.96 5.14
N SER A 144 10.77 7.30 5.96
CA SER A 144 12.16 6.81 5.82
C SER A 144 12.20 5.27 5.77
N ALA A 145 11.49 4.60 6.68
CA ALA A 145 11.37 3.15 6.69
C ALA A 145 10.67 2.59 5.43
N LEU A 146 9.64 3.29 4.91
CA LEU A 146 8.99 2.94 3.64
C LEU A 146 9.97 3.00 2.47
N VAL A 147 10.71 4.11 2.33
CA VAL A 147 11.67 4.33 1.25
C VAL A 147 12.77 3.27 1.28
N ASN A 148 13.33 2.99 2.47
CA ASN A 148 14.37 1.97 2.63
C ASN A 148 13.84 0.56 2.33
N HIS A 149 12.60 0.26 2.74
CA HIS A 149 11.96 -1.01 2.40
C HIS A 149 11.81 -1.19 0.88
N LEU A 150 11.46 -0.14 0.15
CA LEU A 150 11.29 -0.20 -1.30
C LEU A 150 12.62 -0.26 -2.07
N LYS A 151 13.71 0.28 -1.51
CA LYS A 151 15.06 0.12 -2.06
C LYS A 151 15.53 -1.34 -1.91
N THR A 152 15.53 -1.84 -0.67
CA THR A 152 15.97 -3.21 -0.35
C THR A 152 15.19 -4.30 -1.09
N THR A 153 13.88 -4.13 -1.28
CA THR A 153 13.06 -5.11 -2.03
C THR A 153 13.29 -5.08 -3.54
N LYS A 154 13.80 -3.98 -4.10
CA LYS A 154 14.23 -3.92 -5.51
C LYS A 154 15.57 -4.64 -5.70
N ASP A 155 16.49 -4.45 -4.77
CA ASP A 155 17.81 -5.08 -4.81
C ASP A 155 17.73 -6.59 -4.57
N ALA A 156 16.69 -7.06 -3.86
CA ALA A 156 16.45 -8.46 -3.54
C ALA A 156 15.53 -9.22 -4.54
N ALA A 157 15.29 -8.69 -5.75
CA ALA A 157 14.44 -9.38 -6.73
C ALA A 157 14.98 -10.80 -7.04
N PRO A 158 14.19 -11.87 -6.81
CA PRO A 158 14.66 -13.23 -7.00
C PRO A 158 14.74 -13.60 -8.49
N LYS A 159 15.82 -14.30 -8.89
CA LYS A 159 15.97 -14.97 -10.20
C LYS A 159 14.71 -15.80 -10.51
N PRO A 160 14.19 -15.80 -11.75
CA PRO A 160 13.00 -16.56 -12.08
C PRO A 160 13.24 -18.05 -11.83
N ALA A 161 12.41 -18.65 -11.00
CA ALA A 161 12.44 -20.09 -10.71
C ALA A 161 12.26 -20.88 -12.02
N LYS A 162 13.20 -21.78 -12.31
CA LYS A 162 13.14 -22.70 -13.45
C LYS A 162 11.84 -23.50 -13.40
N LYS A 163 11.02 -23.41 -14.46
CA LYS A 163 9.91 -24.34 -14.74
C LYS A 163 10.46 -25.77 -14.72
N GLN A 164 10.04 -26.59 -13.75
CA GLN A 164 10.20 -28.03 -13.84
C GLN A 164 9.31 -28.57 -14.96
N LYS A 165 9.94 -29.13 -16.00
CA LYS A 165 9.26 -29.91 -17.04
C LYS A 165 8.66 -31.16 -16.38
N LYS A 166 7.33 -31.33 -16.46
CA LYS A 166 6.69 -32.62 -16.20
C LYS A 166 7.14 -33.59 -17.30
N ALA A 167 7.84 -34.64 -16.92
CA ALA A 167 8.10 -35.78 -17.79
C ALA A 167 6.79 -36.53 -18.03
N VAL A 168 6.49 -36.76 -19.31
CA VAL A 168 5.46 -37.66 -19.80
C VAL A 168 6.01 -39.07 -19.66
N ASN A 169 5.39 -39.91 -18.83
CA ASN A 169 5.64 -41.35 -18.85
C ASN A 169 4.52 -42.01 -19.68
N ALA A 170 4.90 -42.57 -20.82
CA ALA A 170 4.11 -43.55 -21.56
C ALA A 170 4.27 -44.93 -20.91
N PRO A 171 3.24 -45.80 -20.95
CA PRO A 171 3.42 -47.22 -20.75
C PRO A 171 3.21 -47.99 -22.07
N ASP A 172 4.30 -48.58 -22.57
CA ASP A 172 4.32 -49.81 -23.37
C ASP A 172 4.85 -50.89 -22.39
N ASP A 173 4.53 -52.18 -22.38
CA ASP A 173 3.80 -53.12 -23.23
C ASP A 173 3.79 -54.47 -22.46
N LYS A 174 2.98 -55.43 -22.94
CA LYS A 174 3.01 -56.89 -22.75
C LYS A 174 2.12 -57.53 -21.68
N GLY A 175 1.16 -58.29 -22.20
CA GLY A 175 0.31 -59.19 -21.45
C GLY A 175 0.97 -60.50 -21.06
N ASN A 176 0.18 -61.31 -20.36
CA ASN A 176 0.27 -62.76 -20.45
C ASN A 176 -1.11 -63.37 -20.13
N GLU A 177 -1.52 -64.30 -20.98
CA GLU A 177 -2.63 -65.21 -20.79
C GLU A 177 -2.37 -66.12 -19.57
N THR A 178 -3.43 -66.59 -18.91
CA THR A 178 -3.68 -68.03 -18.68
C THR A 178 -5.03 -68.26 -18.01
N SER A 179 -5.68 -69.29 -18.51
CA SER A 179 -7.04 -69.77 -18.28
C SER A 179 -7.23 -70.53 -16.97
N LEU A 180 -8.45 -70.48 -16.40
CA LEU A 180 -9.42 -71.60 -16.32
C LEU A 180 -10.69 -71.13 -15.60
#